data_AF-A0A8J4EHB4-F1
#
_entry.id   AF-A0A8J4EHB4-F1
#
_cell.length_a   1.000
_cell.length_b   1.000
_cell.length_c   1.000
_cell.angle_alpha   90.00
_cell.angle_beta   90.00
_cell.angle_gamma   90.00
#
_symmetry.space_group_name_H-M   'P 1'
#
loop_
_entity.id
_entity.type
_entity.pdbx_description
1 polymer ?
#
loop_
_entity_poly.entity_id
_entity_poly.type
_entity_poly.pdbx_seq_one_letter_code
_entity_poly.pdbx_strand_id
1 'polypeptide(L)'
;MHPPASTVDGAAARAELVLLQVCAVLRALQLSVGLPVLLAGGLDDFRSTTTVVGTHLTAVVWAVLLFTVMLRRREVPLGWVVVDLALAALWLVTVPQLCVTSCAAGWQLWVVPQSMGALILATMFVRRGVAVLGTVVVTAAYVTGIWKHMAADGMTADWTGTVAVNVFFMIGFALLGWVCSRLLRGAARKVDRATADAIEARDREASARARYDERTRQYDVLHHTVLSTLSKIARGGLDHRTEEVRALCARDADFLRGLITGADDIGPGDFVGALAGVVRDKQALGLRVHSQFHALPSRLPQASAAMLLGAAREALSNVAKHAGVDEAWLTAVGEDGGVRLTVVDRGDGFDPAVTPCGRGLMRELRHRVIESGGKVDVTSSPGHGTVVEVLWKQ
;
A
#
# COMPACT_ATOMS: atom_id res chain seq x y z
N MET A 1 -9.52 -10.00 -5.35
CA MET A 1 -9.61 -9.51 -3.95
C MET A 1 -8.38 -10.05 -3.23
N HIS A 2 -7.26 -9.32 -3.27
CA HIS A 2 -6.05 -9.73 -2.55
C HIS A 2 -6.30 -9.59 -1.05
N PRO A 3 -5.90 -10.57 -0.22
CA PRO A 3 -5.97 -10.39 1.22
C PRO A 3 -5.06 -9.22 1.61
N PRO A 4 -5.47 -8.35 2.56
CA PRO A 4 -4.62 -7.28 3.04
C PRO A 4 -3.35 -7.88 3.63
N ALA A 5 -2.21 -7.34 3.22
CA ALA A 5 -0.89 -7.74 3.71
C ALA A 5 -0.90 -7.82 5.24
N SER A 6 -0.66 -9.02 5.75
CA SER A 6 -0.42 -9.28 7.15
C SER A 6 0.72 -8.40 7.66
N THR A 7 0.37 -7.53 8.61
CA THR A 7 1.22 -7.10 9.74
C THR A 7 2.61 -6.57 9.37
N VAL A 8 2.67 -5.35 8.82
CA VAL A 8 3.83 -4.51 9.13
C VAL A 8 3.65 -4.10 10.58
N ASP A 9 4.38 -4.74 11.49
CA ASP A 9 4.47 -4.29 12.89
C ASP A 9 4.78 -2.78 12.88
N GLY A 10 3.85 -1.98 13.41
CA GLY A 10 3.99 -0.53 13.51
C GLY A 10 5.29 -0.17 14.23
N ALA A 11 5.79 1.05 14.04
CA ALA A 11 7.00 1.52 14.72
C ALA A 11 6.89 1.35 16.24
N ALA A 12 5.68 1.48 16.82
CA ALA A 12 5.42 1.18 18.22
C ALA A 12 5.71 -0.27 18.61
N ALA A 13 5.24 -1.26 17.83
CA ALA A 13 5.48 -2.68 18.12
C ALA A 13 6.98 -3.03 17.98
N ARG A 14 7.64 -2.46 16.97
CA ARG A 14 9.10 -2.59 16.81
C ARG A 14 9.86 -1.95 17.98
N ALA A 15 9.40 -0.81 18.49
CA ALA A 15 10.02 -0.15 19.64
C ALA A 15 9.94 -1.02 20.92
N GLU A 16 8.83 -1.69 21.20
CA GLU A 16 8.73 -2.61 22.34
C GLU A 16 9.71 -3.78 22.22
N LEU A 17 9.84 -4.37 21.02
CA LEU A 17 10.79 -5.45 20.77
C LEU A 17 12.23 -4.99 20.97
N VAL A 18 12.59 -3.81 20.46
CA VAL A 18 13.93 -3.22 20.65
C VAL A 18 14.22 -2.97 22.13
N LEU A 19 13.27 -2.40 22.89
CA LEU A 19 13.44 -2.19 24.33
C LEU A 19 13.70 -3.52 25.06
N LEU A 20 12.97 -4.57 24.69
CA LEU A 20 13.12 -5.89 25.29
C LEU A 20 14.49 -6.53 24.96
N GLN A 21 14.95 -6.42 23.71
CA GLN A 21 16.27 -6.87 23.29
C GLN A 21 17.39 -6.12 24.03
N VAL A 22 17.27 -4.79 24.16
CA VAL A 22 18.22 -3.97 24.93
C VAL A 22 18.26 -4.41 26.38
N CYS A 23 17.10 -4.67 27.00
CA CYS A 23 17.05 -5.19 28.38
C CYS A 23 17.74 -6.56 28.50
N ALA A 24 17.58 -7.45 27.51
CA ALA A 24 18.21 -8.76 27.52
C ALA A 24 19.74 -8.66 27.44
N VAL A 25 20.25 -7.84 26.52
CA VAL A 25 21.69 -7.59 26.36
C VAL A 25 22.26 -6.94 27.62
N LEU A 26 21.56 -5.95 28.17
CA LEU A 26 21.99 -5.29 29.40
C LEU A 26 22.02 -6.26 30.59
N ARG A 27 21.04 -7.17 30.70
CA ARG A 27 21.04 -8.20 31.76
C ARG A 27 22.21 -9.17 31.60
N ALA A 28 22.50 -9.60 30.38
CA ALA A 28 23.66 -10.46 30.11
C ALA A 28 24.97 -9.77 30.51
N LEU A 29 25.12 -8.48 30.18
CA LEU A 29 26.27 -7.68 30.61
C LEU A 29 26.36 -7.57 32.13
N GLN A 30 25.25 -7.27 32.82
CA GLN A 30 25.22 -7.18 34.28
C GLN A 30 25.58 -8.50 34.97
N LEU A 31 25.08 -9.63 34.47
CA LEU A 31 25.44 -10.95 35.00
C LEU A 31 26.92 -11.28 34.72
N SER A 32 27.49 -10.78 33.62
CA SER A 32 28.91 -11.00 33.32
C SER A 32 29.86 -10.40 34.37
N VAL A 33 29.40 -9.43 35.18
CA VAL A 33 30.16 -8.88 36.34
C VAL A 33 30.45 -9.94 37.39
N GLY A 34 29.65 -11.00 37.48
CA GLY A 34 29.96 -12.16 38.34
C GLY A 34 31.13 -13.00 37.84
N LEU A 35 31.46 -12.98 36.54
CA LEU A 35 32.51 -13.84 35.98
C LEU A 35 33.91 -13.52 36.52
N PRO A 36 34.36 -12.26 36.64
CA PRO A 36 35.63 -11.96 37.29
C PRO A 36 35.67 -12.42 38.76
N VAL A 37 34.56 -12.36 39.50
CA VAL A 37 34.46 -12.89 40.87
C VAL A 37 34.71 -14.40 40.88
N LEU A 38 34.16 -15.12 39.90
CA LEU A 38 34.32 -16.56 39.75
C LEU A 38 35.71 -16.98 39.24
N LEU A 39 36.37 -16.16 38.44
CA LEU A 39 37.58 -16.52 37.69
C LEU A 39 38.88 -15.95 38.27
N ALA A 40 38.84 -14.84 39.01
CA ALA A 40 40.01 -14.08 39.43
C ALA A 40 40.28 -14.12 40.95
N GLY A 41 39.89 -15.21 41.63
CA GLY A 41 40.17 -15.40 43.06
C GLY A 41 39.23 -14.66 44.03
N GLY A 42 38.19 -13.98 43.53
CA GLY A 42 37.19 -13.29 44.38
C GLY A 42 36.28 -14.24 45.18
N LEU A 43 36.42 -15.56 45.00
CA LEU A 43 35.66 -16.58 45.73
C LEU A 43 36.14 -16.74 47.18
N ASP A 44 37.38 -16.37 47.48
CA ASP A 44 37.96 -16.46 48.83
C ASP A 44 37.32 -15.44 49.80
N ASP A 45 36.71 -14.38 49.26
CA ASP A 45 35.95 -13.40 50.04
C ASP A 45 34.59 -13.93 50.52
N PHE A 46 34.18 -15.14 50.11
CA PHE A 46 32.89 -15.73 50.48
C PHE A 46 33.03 -16.94 51.40
N ARG A 47 32.11 -17.03 52.37
CA ARG A 47 32.03 -18.15 53.34
C ARG A 47 31.76 -19.50 52.69
N SER A 48 31.14 -19.52 51.50
CA SER A 48 30.81 -20.75 50.77
C SER A 48 30.82 -20.51 49.27
N THR A 49 31.88 -20.98 48.62
CA THR A 49 32.04 -20.91 47.15
C THR A 49 30.89 -21.59 46.42
N THR A 50 30.47 -22.79 46.87
CA THR A 50 29.40 -23.57 46.24
C THR A 50 28.07 -22.83 46.26
N THR A 51 27.74 -22.17 47.38
CA THR A 51 26.49 -21.42 47.52
C THR A 51 26.48 -20.19 46.61
N VAL A 52 27.58 -19.44 46.56
CA VAL A 52 27.68 -18.23 45.73
C VAL A 52 27.62 -18.55 44.24
N VAL A 53 28.38 -19.56 43.81
CA VAL A 53 28.31 -20.08 42.43
C VAL A 53 26.89 -20.54 42.10
N GLY A 54 26.25 -21.30 43.01
CA GLY A 54 24.87 -21.75 42.86
C GLY A 54 23.89 -20.60 42.70
N THR A 55 23.96 -19.58 43.55
CA THR A 55 23.10 -18.39 43.44
C THR A 55 23.32 -17.62 42.14
N HIS A 56 24.57 -17.47 41.69
CA HIS A 56 24.86 -16.84 40.41
C HIS A 56 24.30 -17.63 39.22
N LEU A 57 24.47 -18.96 39.21
CA LEU A 57 23.89 -19.82 38.19
C LEU A 57 22.36 -19.75 38.18
N THR A 58 21.71 -19.71 39.35
CA THR A 58 20.25 -19.51 39.40
C THR A 58 19.82 -18.16 38.81
N ALA A 59 20.61 -17.10 39.01
CA ALA A 59 20.38 -15.80 38.39
C ALA A 59 20.52 -15.82 36.87
N VAL A 60 21.53 -16.53 36.36
CA VAL A 60 21.72 -16.74 34.91
C VAL A 60 20.57 -17.53 34.32
N VAL A 61 20.20 -18.67 34.92
CA VAL A 61 19.08 -19.51 34.46
C VAL A 61 17.77 -18.74 34.47
N TRP A 62 17.50 -17.98 35.54
CA TRP A 62 16.31 -17.12 35.62
C TRP A 62 16.30 -16.06 34.52
N ALA A 63 17.40 -15.36 34.29
CA ALA A 63 17.48 -14.34 33.24
C ALA A 63 17.27 -14.93 31.84
N VAL A 64 17.89 -16.08 31.54
CA VAL A 64 17.69 -16.78 30.26
C VAL A 64 16.23 -17.17 30.09
N LEU A 65 15.60 -17.76 31.12
CA LEU A 65 14.19 -18.13 31.09
C LEU A 65 13.28 -16.91 30.87
N LEU A 66 13.48 -15.86 31.67
CA LEU A 66 12.73 -14.61 31.63
C LEU A 66 12.74 -14.00 30.23
N PHE A 67 13.93 -13.76 29.68
CA PHE A 67 14.05 -13.11 28.37
C PHE A 67 13.68 -14.04 27.21
N THR A 68 13.91 -15.36 27.32
CA THR A 68 13.44 -16.31 26.30
C THR A 68 11.93 -16.32 26.20
N VAL A 69 11.23 -16.35 27.35
CA VAL A 69 9.76 -16.31 27.38
C VAL A 69 9.24 -14.97 26.84
N MET A 70 9.79 -13.85 27.31
CA MET A 70 9.35 -12.51 26.89
C MET A 70 9.61 -12.26 25.40
N LEU A 71 10.79 -12.64 24.88
CA LEU A 71 11.13 -12.45 23.46
C LEU A 71 10.31 -13.36 22.54
N ARG A 72 10.02 -14.60 22.96
CA ARG A 72 9.16 -15.52 22.19
C ARG A 72 7.71 -15.07 22.16
N ARG A 73 7.19 -14.59 23.29
CA ARG A 73 5.80 -14.11 23.39
C ARG A 73 5.62 -12.68 22.90
N ARG A 74 6.71 -11.92 22.74
CA ARG A 74 6.72 -10.46 22.49
C ARG A 74 5.86 -9.68 23.50
N GLU A 75 5.81 -10.18 24.73
CA GLU A 75 5.00 -9.64 25.81
C GLU A 75 5.79 -9.66 27.12
N VAL A 76 5.51 -8.67 27.97
CA VAL A 76 6.13 -8.55 29.30
C VAL A 76 5.05 -8.69 30.37
N PRO A 77 4.72 -9.92 30.78
CA PRO A 77 3.67 -10.17 31.76
C PRO A 77 4.07 -9.64 33.15
N LEU A 78 3.13 -8.93 33.80
CA LEU A 78 3.33 -8.33 35.12
C LEU A 78 3.87 -9.32 36.16
N GLY A 79 3.30 -10.53 36.22
CA GLY A 79 3.70 -11.54 37.19
C GLY A 79 5.18 -11.91 37.12
N TRP A 80 5.74 -12.00 35.91
CA TRP A 80 7.16 -12.32 35.72
C TRP A 80 8.08 -11.19 36.17
N VAL A 81 7.69 -9.93 35.94
CA VAL A 81 8.46 -8.78 36.42
C VAL A 81 8.40 -8.68 37.94
N VAL A 82 7.24 -8.98 38.56
CA VAL A 82 7.12 -9.05 40.02
C VAL A 82 8.02 -10.14 40.61
N VAL A 83 8.07 -11.32 39.98
CA VAL A 83 9.00 -12.39 40.41
C VAL A 83 10.45 -11.95 40.21
N ASP A 84 10.80 -11.29 39.11
CA ASP A 84 12.16 -10.77 38.88
C ASP A 84 12.59 -9.75 39.95
N LEU A 85 11.70 -8.83 40.33
CA LEU A 85 11.91 -7.89 41.43
C LEU A 85 12.05 -8.59 42.78
N ALA A 86 11.21 -9.60 43.04
CA ALA A 86 11.27 -10.38 44.27
C ALA A 86 12.58 -11.18 44.40
N LEU A 87 13.04 -11.80 43.32
CA LEU A 87 14.33 -12.50 43.27
C LEU A 87 15.51 -11.54 43.44
N ALA A 88 15.47 -10.36 42.78
CA ALA A 88 16.47 -9.33 42.98
C ALA A 88 16.55 -8.87 44.45
N ALA A 89 15.40 -8.61 45.09
CA ALA A 89 15.35 -8.26 46.50
C ALA A 89 15.86 -9.40 47.40
N LEU A 90 15.47 -10.64 47.12
CA LEU A 90 15.92 -11.82 47.86
C LEU A 90 17.45 -11.98 47.79
N TRP A 91 18.05 -11.87 46.60
CA TRP A 91 19.49 -11.99 46.43
C TRP A 91 20.25 -10.82 47.05
N LEU A 92 19.69 -9.61 47.01
CA LEU A 92 20.26 -8.45 47.70
C LEU A 92 20.28 -8.64 49.22
N VAL A 93 19.33 -9.38 49.80
CA VAL A 93 19.34 -9.67 51.24
C VAL A 93 20.26 -10.85 51.57
N THR A 94 20.24 -11.91 50.76
CA THR A 94 20.87 -13.19 51.09
C THR A 94 22.35 -13.29 50.69
N VAL A 95 22.75 -12.78 49.52
CA VAL A 95 24.13 -12.91 49.03
C VAL A 95 25.14 -12.14 49.89
N PRO A 96 24.86 -10.91 50.39
CA PRO A 96 25.76 -10.27 51.34
C PRO A 96 26.02 -11.09 52.61
N GLN A 97 25.08 -11.93 53.05
CA GLN A 97 25.30 -12.78 54.24
C GLN A 97 26.36 -13.86 54.01
N LEU A 98 26.65 -14.19 52.75
CA LEU A 98 27.71 -15.09 52.35
C LEU A 98 29.07 -14.40 52.31
N CYS A 99 29.12 -13.07 52.27
CA CYS A 99 30.35 -12.29 52.23
C CYS A 99 31.09 -12.29 53.57
N VAL A 100 32.42 -12.34 53.50
CA VAL A 100 33.32 -11.82 54.54
C VAL A 100 33.27 -10.27 54.48
N THR A 101 33.66 -9.58 55.55
CA THR A 101 33.47 -8.12 55.74
C THR A 101 33.89 -7.27 54.53
N SER A 102 34.98 -7.63 53.85
CA SER A 102 35.54 -6.90 52.69
C SER A 102 34.67 -6.89 51.42
N CYS A 103 33.97 -7.98 51.06
CA CYS A 103 33.29 -8.04 49.75
C CYS A 103 31.90 -7.40 49.71
N ALA A 104 31.26 -7.19 50.87
CA ALA A 104 29.91 -6.63 50.92
C ALA A 104 29.86 -5.14 50.51
N ALA A 105 31.00 -4.43 50.59
CA ALA A 105 31.15 -3.05 50.11
C ALA A 105 31.78 -2.95 48.71
N GLY A 106 32.17 -4.09 48.13
CA GLY A 106 33.00 -4.14 46.93
C GLY A 106 32.23 -4.44 45.64
N TRP A 107 32.97 -4.40 44.53
CA TRP A 107 32.48 -4.78 43.21
C TRP A 107 32.14 -6.28 43.12
N GLN A 108 32.66 -7.09 44.05
CA GLN A 108 32.38 -8.52 44.16
C GLN A 108 30.90 -8.83 44.41
N LEU A 109 30.12 -7.86 44.91
CA LEU A 109 28.69 -8.00 45.12
C LEU A 109 27.89 -7.89 43.80
N TRP A 110 28.04 -8.90 42.95
CA TRP A 110 27.47 -9.01 41.60
C TRP A 110 25.94 -8.88 41.54
N VAL A 111 25.24 -9.07 42.67
CA VAL A 111 23.78 -8.90 42.76
C VAL A 111 23.33 -7.45 42.58
N VAL A 112 24.19 -6.47 42.86
CA VAL A 112 23.84 -5.05 42.73
C VAL A 112 23.57 -4.68 41.26
N PRO A 113 24.49 -4.89 40.30
CA PRO A 113 24.20 -4.67 38.88
C PRO A 113 22.99 -5.47 38.37
N GLN A 114 22.82 -6.72 38.80
CA GLN A 114 21.70 -7.57 38.40
C GLN A 114 20.34 -6.98 38.85
N SER A 115 20.28 -6.41 40.06
CA SER A 115 19.07 -5.77 40.58
C SER A 115 18.72 -4.48 39.83
N MET A 116 19.71 -3.72 39.36
CA MET A 116 19.49 -2.55 38.51
C MET A 116 18.79 -2.95 37.19
N GLY A 117 19.16 -4.10 36.62
CA GLY A 117 18.45 -4.66 35.46
C GLY A 117 16.98 -4.95 35.72
N ALA A 118 16.63 -5.43 36.92
CA ALA A 118 15.25 -5.69 37.30
C ALA A 118 14.45 -4.38 37.42
N LEU A 119 15.07 -3.33 37.97
CA LEU A 119 14.47 -1.99 38.05
C LEU A 119 14.27 -1.37 36.67
N ILE A 120 15.23 -1.51 35.76
CA ILE A 120 15.08 -1.05 34.37
C ILE A 120 13.90 -1.75 33.70
N LEU A 121 13.81 -3.08 33.80
CA LEU A 121 12.71 -3.84 33.22
C LEU A 121 11.35 -3.40 33.80
N ALA A 122 11.26 -3.24 35.12
CA ALA A 122 10.04 -2.79 35.79
C ALA A 122 9.60 -1.38 35.37
N THR A 123 10.53 -0.43 35.31
CA THR A 123 10.24 0.96 34.94
C THR A 123 9.89 1.14 33.47
N MET A 124 10.41 0.28 32.58
CA MET A 124 10.10 0.29 31.16
C MET A 124 8.71 -0.29 30.85
N PHE A 125 8.35 -1.42 31.46
CA PHE A 125 7.22 -2.23 30.99
C PHE A 125 6.02 -2.28 31.95
N VAL A 126 6.17 -1.88 33.21
CA VAL A 126 5.11 -1.99 34.21
C VAL A 126 4.50 -0.63 34.54
N ARG A 127 3.28 -0.63 35.11
CA ARG A 127 2.62 0.55 35.67
C ARG A 127 3.54 1.25 36.68
N ARG A 128 3.59 2.59 36.58
CA ARG A 128 4.45 3.46 37.41
C ARG A 128 4.37 3.17 38.91
N GLY A 129 3.18 2.92 39.45
CA GLY A 129 3.01 2.62 40.88
C GLY A 129 3.76 1.35 41.32
N VAL A 130 3.66 0.27 40.54
CA VAL A 130 4.38 -0.99 40.82
C VAL A 130 5.88 -0.82 40.62
N ALA A 131 6.29 -0.08 39.59
CA ALA A 131 7.71 0.18 39.35
C ALA A 131 8.35 1.00 40.49
N VAL A 132 7.68 2.06 40.96
CA VAL A 132 8.13 2.87 42.10
C VAL A 132 8.19 2.04 43.39
N LEU A 133 7.14 1.24 43.67
CA LEU A 133 7.14 0.33 44.81
C LEU A 133 8.29 -0.69 44.71
N GLY A 134 8.51 -1.26 43.52
CA GLY A 134 9.62 -2.15 43.24
C GLY A 134 10.98 -1.49 43.49
N THR A 135 11.19 -0.26 43.04
CA THR A 135 12.41 0.52 43.32
C THR A 135 12.61 0.69 44.82
N VAL A 136 11.58 1.12 45.56
CA VAL A 136 11.68 1.28 47.03
C VAL A 136 12.03 -0.04 47.71
N VAL A 137 11.35 -1.13 47.36
CA VAL A 137 11.57 -2.46 47.97
C VAL A 137 12.96 -2.99 47.67
N VAL A 138 13.42 -2.92 46.41
CA VAL A 138 14.74 -3.43 46.00
C VAL A 138 15.87 -2.58 46.61
N THR A 139 15.71 -1.25 46.67
CA THR A 139 16.68 -0.38 47.33
C THR A 139 16.71 -0.62 48.85
N ALA A 140 15.57 -0.82 49.51
CA ALA A 140 15.53 -1.19 50.92
C ALA A 140 16.15 -2.57 51.18
N ALA A 141 15.94 -3.53 50.27
CA ALA A 141 16.56 -4.85 50.34
C ALA A 141 18.09 -4.79 50.25
N TYR A 142 18.64 -3.92 49.39
CA TYR A 142 20.08 -3.66 49.33
C TYR A 142 20.63 -3.17 50.69
N VAL A 143 20.04 -2.11 51.25
CA VAL A 143 20.47 -1.54 52.54
C VAL A 143 20.35 -2.56 53.66
N THR A 144 19.26 -3.33 53.68
CA THR A 144 19.02 -4.38 54.68
C THR A 144 20.06 -5.50 54.57
N GLY A 145 20.41 -5.91 53.34
CA GLY A 145 21.37 -6.99 53.10
C GLY A 145 22.76 -6.69 53.65
N ILE A 146 23.25 -5.47 53.47
CA ILE A 146 24.58 -5.04 53.93
C ILE A 146 24.62 -4.52 55.37
N TRP A 147 23.45 -4.33 56.01
CA TRP A 147 23.33 -3.68 57.31
C TRP A 147 24.22 -4.30 58.38
N LYS A 148 24.28 -5.63 58.44
CA LYS A 148 25.08 -6.36 59.43
C LYS A 148 26.57 -6.07 59.29
N HIS A 149 27.07 -5.98 58.06
CA HIS A 149 28.48 -5.69 57.76
C HIS A 149 28.81 -4.24 58.10
N MET A 150 27.95 -3.30 57.69
CA MET A 150 28.08 -1.89 58.02
C MET A 150 28.05 -1.62 59.53
N ALA A 151 27.19 -2.33 60.28
CA ALA A 151 27.09 -2.21 61.72
C ALA A 151 28.30 -2.84 62.45
N ALA A 152 28.87 -3.91 61.91
CA ALA A 152 30.03 -4.58 62.49
C ALA A 152 31.33 -3.76 62.31
N ASP A 153 31.50 -3.10 61.17
CA ASP A 153 32.70 -2.29 60.86
C ASP A 153 32.63 -0.86 61.42
N GLY A 154 31.49 -0.46 62.01
CA GLY A 154 31.30 0.86 62.58
C GLY A 154 31.17 1.96 61.52
N MET A 155 30.08 1.96 60.75
CA MET A 155 29.57 3.06 59.90
C MET A 155 30.62 4.08 59.41
N THR A 156 31.64 3.57 58.70
CA THR A 156 32.77 4.36 58.23
C THR A 156 32.38 5.24 57.04
N ALA A 157 33.21 6.26 56.74
CA ALA A 157 33.03 7.10 55.56
C ALA A 157 32.95 6.28 54.26
N ASP A 158 33.73 5.20 54.16
CA ASP A 158 33.74 4.29 53.01
C ASP A 158 32.39 3.60 52.80
N TRP A 159 31.78 3.08 53.87
CA TRP A 159 30.44 2.47 53.81
C TRP A 159 29.39 3.48 53.36
N THR A 160 29.40 4.69 53.93
CA THR A 160 28.44 5.73 53.54
C THR A 160 28.57 6.13 52.07
N GLY A 161 29.80 6.20 51.55
CA GLY A 161 30.08 6.45 50.14
C GLY A 161 29.55 5.34 49.23
N THR A 162 29.87 4.07 49.53
CA THR A 162 29.42 2.92 48.76
C THR A 162 27.90 2.81 48.71
N VAL A 163 27.23 2.98 49.85
CA VAL A 163 25.76 2.95 49.91
C VAL A 163 25.16 4.07 49.08
N ALA A 164 25.68 5.31 49.24
CA ALA A 164 25.19 6.45 48.48
C ALA A 164 25.35 6.25 46.98
N VAL A 165 26.51 5.76 46.52
CA VAL A 165 26.79 5.50 45.10
C VAL A 165 25.87 4.41 44.54
N ASN A 166 25.69 3.29 45.24
CA ASN A 166 24.84 2.20 44.76
C ASN A 166 23.36 2.60 44.73
N VAL A 167 22.87 3.25 45.79
CA VAL A 167 21.49 3.76 45.83
C VAL A 167 21.27 4.79 44.71
N PHE A 168 22.22 5.70 44.51
CA PHE A 168 22.19 6.67 43.41
C PHE A 168 22.10 5.97 42.06
N PHE A 169 22.94 4.97 41.79
CA PHE A 169 22.88 4.21 40.53
C PHE A 169 21.59 3.40 40.39
N MET A 170 21.06 2.79 41.44
CA MET A 170 19.80 2.04 41.36
C MET A 170 18.64 2.93 40.95
N ILE A 171 18.51 4.11 41.58
CA ILE A 171 17.50 5.11 41.24
C ILE A 171 17.78 5.69 39.85
N GLY A 172 19.04 5.99 39.55
CA GLY A 172 19.48 6.55 38.27
C GLY A 172 19.17 5.64 37.09
N PHE A 173 19.47 4.33 37.18
CA PHE A 173 19.15 3.35 36.14
C PHE A 173 17.65 3.11 36.00
N ALA A 174 16.89 3.11 37.10
CA ALA A 174 15.43 3.06 37.06
C ALA A 174 14.85 4.28 36.32
N LEU A 175 15.33 5.49 36.63
CA LEU A 175 14.95 6.71 35.94
C LEU A 175 15.36 6.68 34.47
N LEU A 176 16.58 6.23 34.16
CA LEU A 176 17.08 6.10 32.80
C LEU A 176 16.21 5.15 31.98
N GLY A 177 15.83 4.00 32.53
CA GLY A 177 14.91 3.06 31.89
C GLY A 177 13.56 3.70 31.57
N TRP A 178 13.00 4.46 32.51
CA TRP A 178 11.77 5.22 32.31
C TRP A 178 11.91 6.31 31.23
N VAL A 179 12.99 7.10 31.24
CA VAL A 179 13.22 8.16 30.24
C VAL A 179 13.41 7.55 28.85
N CYS A 180 14.27 6.52 28.71
CA CYS A 180 14.53 5.86 27.43
C CYS A 180 13.26 5.24 26.84
N SER A 181 12.46 4.53 27.63
CA SER A 181 11.18 3.96 27.15
C SER A 181 10.20 5.06 26.74
N ARG A 182 10.12 6.17 27.48
CA ARG A 182 9.26 7.31 27.12
C ARG A 182 9.69 7.98 25.82
N LEU A 183 10.99 8.22 25.63
CA LEU A 183 11.52 8.85 24.42
C LEU A 183 11.32 7.94 23.20
N LEU A 184 11.65 6.66 23.32
CA LEU A 184 11.53 5.71 22.21
C LEU A 184 10.07 5.50 21.80
N ARG A 185 9.16 5.28 22.76
CA ARG A 185 7.71 5.18 22.47
C ARG A 185 7.16 6.49 21.90
N GLY A 186 7.65 7.64 22.36
CA GLY A 186 7.29 8.94 21.82
C GLY A 186 7.71 9.11 20.36
N ALA A 187 8.95 8.74 20.03
CA ALA A 187 9.48 8.77 18.67
C ALA A 187 8.71 7.80 17.75
N ALA A 188 8.49 6.56 18.22
CA ALA A 188 7.74 5.54 17.47
C ALA A 188 6.32 6.01 17.11
N ARG A 189 5.60 6.61 18.06
CA ARG A 189 4.25 7.17 17.81
C ARG A 189 4.27 8.32 16.80
N LYS A 190 5.32 9.14 16.78
CA LYS A 190 5.47 10.21 15.78
C LYS A 190 5.68 9.62 14.39
N VAL A 191 6.52 8.58 14.27
CA VAL A 191 6.75 7.87 13.01
C VAL A 191 5.47 7.22 12.49
N ASP A 192 4.72 6.52 13.36
CA ASP A 192 3.44 5.91 12.96
C ASP A 192 2.44 6.95 12.47
N ARG A 193 2.32 8.10 13.14
CA ARG A 193 1.46 9.21 12.68
C ARG A 193 1.91 9.77 11.33
N ALA A 194 3.20 10.09 11.19
CA ALA A 194 3.72 10.62 9.93
C ALA A 194 3.55 9.64 8.76
N THR A 195 3.67 8.33 9.04
CA THR A 195 3.45 7.29 8.03
C THR A 195 1.97 7.22 7.64
N ALA A 196 1.05 7.29 8.60
CA ALA A 196 -0.38 7.32 8.33
C ALA A 196 -0.78 8.57 7.51
N ASP A 197 -0.30 9.75 7.91
CA ASP A 197 -0.57 11.01 7.22
C ASP A 197 -0.03 10.99 5.77
N ALA A 198 1.16 10.41 5.56
CA ALA A 198 1.77 10.28 4.24
C ALA A 198 1.00 9.31 3.32
N ILE A 199 0.48 8.21 3.86
CA ILE A 199 -0.37 7.28 3.11
C ILE A 199 -1.66 8.00 2.68
N GLU A 200 -2.31 8.70 3.61
CA GLU A 200 -3.55 9.43 3.30
C GLU A 200 -3.33 10.54 2.26
N ALA A 201 -2.23 11.30 2.37
CA ALA A 201 -1.87 12.32 1.38
C ALA A 201 -1.66 11.72 -0.01
N ARG A 202 -0.98 10.56 -0.09
CA ARG A 202 -0.74 9.86 -1.36
C ARG A 202 -2.05 9.36 -1.99
N ASP A 203 -2.97 8.84 -1.19
CA ASP A 203 -4.28 8.37 -1.67
C ASP A 203 -5.15 9.53 -2.18
N ARG A 204 -5.09 10.70 -1.50
CA ARG A 204 -5.74 11.93 -1.95
C ARG A 204 -5.17 12.42 -3.29
N GLU A 205 -3.85 12.44 -3.44
CA GLU A 205 -3.19 12.81 -4.69
C GLU A 205 -3.52 11.84 -5.84
N ALA A 206 -3.47 10.53 -5.58
CA ALA A 206 -3.82 9.51 -6.56
C ALA A 206 -5.28 9.66 -7.04
N SER A 207 -6.20 9.91 -6.10
CA SER A 207 -7.61 10.15 -6.41
C SER A 207 -7.82 11.44 -7.22
N ALA A 208 -7.08 12.50 -6.89
CA ALA A 208 -7.15 13.76 -7.63
C ALA A 208 -6.61 13.62 -9.06
N ARG A 209 -5.49 12.90 -9.25
CA ARG A 209 -4.93 12.60 -10.57
C ARG A 209 -5.90 11.77 -11.41
N ALA A 210 -6.48 10.72 -10.85
CA ALA A 210 -7.46 9.90 -11.56
C ALA A 210 -8.67 10.73 -12.07
N ARG A 211 -9.17 11.67 -11.26
CA ARG A 211 -10.25 12.59 -11.68
C ARG A 211 -9.81 13.58 -12.75
N TYR A 212 -8.57 14.05 -12.69
CA TYR A 212 -8.01 14.97 -13.69
C TYR A 212 -7.84 14.27 -15.04
N ASP A 213 -7.32 13.05 -15.04
CA ASP A 213 -7.14 12.24 -16.25
C ASP A 213 -8.48 11.92 -16.90
N GLU A 214 -9.49 11.56 -16.10
CA GLU A 214 -10.86 11.33 -16.59
C GLU A 214 -11.45 12.59 -17.24
N ARG A 215 -11.30 13.75 -16.60
CA ARG A 215 -11.76 15.03 -17.16
C ARG A 215 -11.02 15.39 -18.45
N THR A 216 -9.72 15.10 -18.52
CA THR A 216 -8.92 15.34 -19.73
C THR A 216 -9.40 14.46 -20.88
N ARG A 217 -9.66 13.18 -20.64
CA ARG A 217 -10.27 12.29 -21.63
C ARG A 217 -11.62 12.80 -22.11
N GLN A 218 -12.47 13.29 -21.21
CA GLN A 218 -13.75 13.90 -21.58
C GLN A 218 -13.54 15.12 -22.49
N TYR A 219 -12.57 15.99 -22.20
CA TYR A 219 -12.26 17.13 -23.06
C TYR A 219 -11.74 16.73 -24.44
N ASP A 220 -10.86 15.73 -24.52
CA ASP A 220 -10.32 15.25 -25.80
C ASP A 220 -11.44 14.74 -26.71
N VAL A 221 -12.37 13.95 -26.15
CA VAL A 221 -13.56 13.45 -26.88
C VAL A 221 -14.41 14.61 -27.41
N LEU A 222 -14.70 15.60 -26.56
CA LEU A 222 -15.49 16.79 -26.94
C LEU A 222 -14.81 17.60 -28.06
N HIS A 223 -13.49 17.77 -27.97
CA HIS A 223 -12.71 18.56 -28.92
C HIS A 223 -12.65 17.87 -30.30
N HIS A 224 -12.49 16.55 -30.33
CA HIS A 224 -12.38 15.79 -31.57
C HIS A 224 -13.70 15.56 -32.30
N THR A 225 -14.85 15.56 -31.61
CA THR A 225 -16.17 15.42 -32.24
C THR A 225 -16.81 16.77 -32.54
N VAL A 226 -17.35 17.44 -31.52
CA VAL A 226 -18.27 18.57 -31.70
C VAL A 226 -17.55 19.83 -32.18
N LEU A 227 -16.41 20.14 -31.57
CA LEU A 227 -15.63 21.33 -31.96
C LEU A 227 -15.09 21.22 -33.39
N SER A 228 -14.76 20.01 -33.82
CA SER A 228 -14.32 19.72 -35.19
C SER A 228 -15.44 20.00 -36.21
N THR A 229 -16.66 19.49 -35.96
CA THR A 229 -17.84 19.75 -36.80
C THR A 229 -18.17 21.25 -36.85
N LEU A 230 -18.24 21.92 -35.69
CA LEU A 230 -18.51 23.35 -35.60
C LEU A 230 -17.45 24.19 -36.33
N SER A 231 -16.16 23.81 -36.23
CA SER A 231 -15.08 24.48 -36.94
C SER A 231 -15.18 24.34 -38.46
N LYS A 232 -15.61 23.18 -38.96
CA LYS A 232 -15.83 22.94 -40.41
C LYS A 232 -16.98 23.81 -40.94
N ILE A 233 -18.05 23.97 -40.17
CA ILE A 233 -19.18 24.87 -40.51
C ILE A 233 -18.72 26.34 -40.48
N ALA A 234 -18.04 26.78 -39.41
CA ALA A 234 -17.62 28.16 -39.24
C ALA A 234 -16.65 28.66 -40.33
N ARG A 235 -15.82 27.78 -40.90
CA ARG A 235 -14.90 28.11 -41.99
C ARG A 235 -15.56 28.14 -43.38
N GLY A 236 -16.88 27.94 -43.47
CA GLY A 236 -17.62 27.89 -44.74
C GLY A 236 -17.38 26.62 -45.54
N GLY A 237 -16.77 25.58 -44.95
CA GLY A 237 -16.51 24.30 -45.60
C GLY A 237 -17.73 23.39 -45.69
N LEU A 238 -18.81 23.73 -44.98
CA LEU A 238 -20.10 23.03 -44.99
C LEU A 238 -21.24 24.05 -45.05
N ASP A 239 -22.18 23.90 -45.99
CA ASP A 239 -23.38 24.73 -46.02
C ASP A 239 -24.36 24.26 -44.95
N HIS A 240 -24.56 25.05 -43.90
CA HIS A 240 -25.49 24.75 -42.81
C HIS A 240 -26.96 24.56 -43.26
N ARG A 241 -27.30 24.93 -44.49
CA ARG A 241 -28.64 24.77 -45.06
C ARG A 241 -28.91 23.40 -45.69
N THR A 242 -27.89 22.58 -45.93
CA THR A 242 -28.10 21.22 -46.45
C THR A 242 -28.57 20.25 -45.37
N GLU A 243 -29.44 19.33 -45.77
CA GLU A 243 -29.98 18.29 -44.89
C GLU A 243 -28.88 17.40 -44.29
N GLU A 244 -27.78 17.21 -45.01
CA GLU A 244 -26.61 16.44 -44.55
C GLU A 244 -25.94 17.07 -43.32
N VAL A 245 -25.81 18.40 -43.28
CA VAL A 245 -25.18 19.13 -42.16
C VAL A 245 -26.13 19.17 -40.97
N ARG A 246 -27.43 19.31 -41.21
CA ARG A 246 -28.47 19.25 -40.16
C ARG A 246 -28.49 17.88 -39.48
N ALA A 247 -28.42 16.81 -40.25
CA ALA A 247 -28.36 15.44 -39.73
C ALA A 247 -27.05 15.13 -38.99
N LEU A 248 -25.93 15.77 -39.38
CA LEU A 248 -24.65 15.66 -38.67
C LEU A 248 -24.72 16.37 -37.31
N CYS A 249 -25.25 17.59 -37.25
CA CYS A 249 -25.41 18.35 -36.01
C CYS A 249 -26.37 17.65 -35.02
N ALA A 250 -27.46 17.05 -35.51
CA ALA A 250 -28.37 16.28 -34.67
C ALA A 250 -27.68 15.09 -33.99
N ARG A 251 -26.81 14.38 -34.73
CA ARG A 251 -26.02 13.26 -34.18
C ARG A 251 -24.98 13.69 -33.16
N ASP A 252 -24.26 14.77 -33.42
CA ASP A 252 -23.31 15.33 -32.47
C ASP A 252 -24.02 15.79 -31.18
N ALA A 253 -25.24 16.34 -31.31
CA ALA A 253 -26.08 16.71 -30.16
C ALA A 253 -26.58 15.49 -29.37
N ASP A 254 -26.97 14.40 -30.03
CA ASP A 254 -27.41 13.18 -29.35
C ASP A 254 -26.23 12.45 -28.66
N PHE A 255 -25.04 12.48 -29.26
CA PHE A 255 -23.81 11.99 -28.65
C PHE A 255 -23.45 12.80 -27.39
N LEU A 256 -23.54 14.14 -27.45
CA LEU A 256 -23.36 15.01 -26.28
C LEU A 256 -24.38 14.75 -25.18
N ARG A 257 -25.66 14.54 -25.55
CA ARG A 257 -26.69 14.18 -24.58
C ARG A 257 -26.33 12.88 -23.88
N GLY A 258 -25.89 11.86 -24.60
CA GLY A 258 -25.44 10.58 -24.03
C GLY A 258 -24.29 10.74 -23.03
N LEU A 259 -23.27 11.55 -23.38
CA LEU A 259 -22.14 11.89 -22.51
C LEU A 259 -22.57 12.61 -21.21
N ILE A 260 -23.56 13.52 -21.29
CA ILE A 260 -24.04 14.31 -20.14
C ILE A 260 -24.97 13.49 -19.24
N THR A 261 -25.81 12.63 -19.83
CA THR A 261 -26.76 11.82 -19.06
C THR A 261 -26.15 10.54 -18.50
N GLY A 262 -24.90 10.21 -18.86
CA GLY A 262 -24.25 8.97 -18.46
C GLY A 262 -25.03 7.74 -18.94
N ALA A 263 -25.65 7.82 -20.12
CA ALA A 263 -26.57 6.80 -20.59
C ALA A 263 -25.82 5.48 -20.86
N ASP A 264 -26.33 4.41 -20.23
CA ASP A 264 -25.85 3.03 -20.28
C ASP A 264 -25.82 2.43 -21.70
N ASP A 265 -25.11 1.30 -21.81
CA ASP A 265 -24.97 0.45 -23.00
C ASP A 265 -26.18 0.43 -23.94
N ILE A 266 -25.92 0.54 -25.25
CA ILE A 266 -26.94 0.43 -26.29
C ILE A 266 -27.30 -1.05 -26.48
N GLY A 267 -28.60 -1.35 -26.42
CA GLY A 267 -29.11 -2.69 -26.70
C GLY A 267 -29.05 -3.06 -28.19
N PRO A 268 -29.07 -4.36 -28.54
CA PRO A 268 -28.93 -4.81 -29.92
C PRO A 268 -30.03 -4.29 -30.85
N GLY A 269 -31.26 -4.11 -30.35
CA GLY A 269 -32.37 -3.56 -31.13
C GLY A 269 -32.15 -2.11 -31.57
N ASP A 270 -31.63 -1.28 -30.67
CA ASP A 270 -31.35 0.14 -30.94
C ASP A 270 -30.17 0.30 -31.90
N PHE A 271 -29.13 -0.52 -31.73
CA PHE A 271 -27.99 -0.53 -32.63
C PHE A 271 -28.37 -0.98 -34.05
N VAL A 272 -29.19 -2.03 -34.18
CA VAL A 272 -29.74 -2.47 -35.47
C VAL A 272 -30.63 -1.38 -36.08
N GLY A 273 -31.49 -0.74 -35.29
CA GLY A 273 -32.32 0.38 -35.74
C GLY A 273 -31.49 1.54 -36.30
N ALA A 274 -30.37 1.86 -35.66
CA ALA A 274 -29.45 2.89 -36.10
C ALA A 274 -28.69 2.51 -37.39
N LEU A 275 -28.21 1.26 -37.52
CA LEU A 275 -27.60 0.76 -38.75
C LEU A 275 -28.60 0.76 -39.91
N ALA A 276 -29.84 0.34 -39.66
CA ALA A 276 -30.92 0.42 -40.65
C ALA A 276 -31.23 1.86 -41.06
N GLY A 277 -31.08 2.84 -40.15
CA GLY A 277 -31.12 4.26 -40.47
C GLY A 277 -30.03 4.67 -41.46
N VAL A 278 -28.77 4.27 -41.22
CA VAL A 278 -27.66 4.54 -42.15
C VAL A 278 -27.92 3.94 -43.54
N VAL A 279 -28.45 2.71 -43.59
CA VAL A 279 -28.85 2.06 -44.84
C VAL A 279 -29.89 2.88 -45.59
N ARG A 280 -30.96 3.31 -44.91
CA ARG A 280 -32.02 4.13 -45.52
C ARG A 280 -31.49 5.47 -46.03
N ASP A 281 -30.62 6.14 -45.27
CA ASP A 281 -29.99 7.41 -45.67
C ASP A 281 -29.26 7.26 -47.01
N LYS A 282 -28.56 6.13 -47.22
CA LYS A 282 -27.79 5.89 -48.45
C LYS A 282 -28.65 5.40 -49.61
N GLN A 283 -29.69 4.62 -49.33
CA GLN A 283 -30.69 4.25 -50.33
C GLN A 283 -31.44 5.47 -50.88
N ALA A 284 -31.74 6.46 -50.04
CA ALA A 284 -32.34 7.72 -50.47
C ALA A 284 -31.44 8.53 -51.43
N LEU A 285 -30.12 8.28 -51.40
CA LEU A 285 -29.12 8.89 -52.29
C LEU A 285 -28.82 8.03 -53.54
N GLY A 286 -29.57 6.95 -53.76
CA GLY A 286 -29.46 6.11 -54.96
C GLY A 286 -28.56 4.88 -54.83
N LEU A 287 -28.00 4.60 -53.64
CA LEU A 287 -27.18 3.39 -53.40
C LEU A 287 -28.04 2.24 -52.86
N ARG A 288 -28.16 1.13 -53.59
CA ARG A 288 -28.82 -0.09 -53.11
C ARG A 288 -27.92 -0.82 -52.11
N VAL A 289 -28.28 -0.73 -50.83
CA VAL A 289 -27.54 -1.39 -49.75
C VAL A 289 -28.27 -2.65 -49.27
N HIS A 290 -27.61 -3.80 -49.40
CA HIS A 290 -28.04 -5.09 -48.85
C HIS A 290 -27.50 -5.22 -47.43
N SER A 291 -28.37 -5.39 -46.43
CA SER A 291 -27.93 -5.45 -45.03
C SER A 291 -28.28 -6.77 -44.34
N GLN A 292 -27.35 -7.28 -43.54
CA GLN A 292 -27.54 -8.47 -42.70
C GLN A 292 -26.93 -8.25 -41.31
N PHE A 293 -27.71 -8.51 -40.27
CA PHE A 293 -27.29 -8.32 -38.88
C PHE A 293 -27.56 -9.60 -38.09
N HIS A 294 -26.53 -10.16 -37.44
CA HIS A 294 -26.64 -11.45 -36.76
C HIS A 294 -25.82 -11.52 -35.46
N ALA A 295 -26.32 -12.25 -34.46
CA ALA A 295 -25.61 -12.58 -33.22
C ALA A 295 -25.00 -11.40 -32.44
N LEU A 296 -25.55 -10.19 -32.57
CA LEU A 296 -25.03 -8.98 -31.92
C LEU A 296 -25.08 -9.08 -30.38
N PRO A 297 -24.10 -8.50 -29.67
CA PRO A 297 -24.05 -8.55 -28.21
C PRO A 297 -25.26 -7.86 -27.57
N SER A 298 -25.67 -8.37 -26.41
CA SER A 298 -26.82 -7.85 -25.66
C SER A 298 -26.62 -6.43 -25.11
N ARG A 299 -25.36 -6.01 -24.99
CA ARG A 299 -24.96 -4.69 -24.53
C ARG A 299 -23.74 -4.25 -25.33
N LEU A 300 -23.83 -3.08 -25.94
CA LEU A 300 -22.74 -2.47 -26.69
C LEU A 300 -22.45 -1.09 -26.06
N PRO A 301 -21.22 -0.83 -25.57
CA PRO A 301 -20.88 0.48 -25.03
C PRO A 301 -21.20 1.57 -26.05
N GLN A 302 -21.80 2.67 -25.60
CA GLN A 302 -22.29 3.74 -26.47
C GLN A 302 -21.18 4.29 -27.39
N ALA A 303 -19.97 4.43 -26.88
CA ALA A 303 -18.80 4.84 -27.65
C ALA A 303 -18.49 3.85 -28.80
N SER A 304 -18.53 2.54 -28.53
CA SER A 304 -18.30 1.49 -29.53
C SER A 304 -19.39 1.46 -30.59
N ALA A 305 -20.66 1.59 -30.17
CA ALA A 305 -21.80 1.68 -31.09
C ALA A 305 -21.70 2.91 -32.01
N ALA A 306 -21.37 4.08 -31.45
CA ALA A 306 -21.18 5.30 -32.23
C ALA A 306 -20.01 5.17 -33.23
N MET A 307 -18.92 4.55 -32.81
CA MET A 307 -17.77 4.25 -33.67
C MET A 307 -18.17 3.34 -34.85
N LEU A 308 -18.86 2.23 -34.59
CA LEU A 308 -19.30 1.29 -35.63
C LEU A 308 -20.31 1.93 -36.60
N LEU A 309 -21.25 2.73 -36.10
CA LEU A 309 -22.19 3.49 -36.93
C LEU A 309 -21.47 4.54 -37.80
N GLY A 310 -20.45 5.20 -37.23
CA GLY A 310 -19.57 6.11 -37.96
C GLY A 310 -18.85 5.41 -39.10
N ALA A 311 -18.29 4.23 -38.83
CA ALA A 311 -17.61 3.39 -39.81
C ALA A 311 -18.53 2.95 -40.96
N ALA A 312 -19.72 2.43 -40.65
CA ALA A 312 -20.69 2.02 -41.66
C ALA A 312 -21.06 3.18 -42.59
N ARG A 313 -21.35 4.36 -42.00
CA ARG A 313 -21.77 5.55 -42.74
C ARG A 313 -20.68 6.05 -43.67
N GLU A 314 -19.46 6.06 -43.17
CA GLU A 314 -18.29 6.54 -43.88
C GLU A 314 -17.94 5.61 -45.05
N ALA A 315 -17.85 4.31 -44.78
CA ALA A 315 -17.59 3.30 -45.82
C ALA A 315 -18.65 3.37 -46.93
N LEU A 316 -19.94 3.35 -46.59
CA LEU A 316 -21.02 3.46 -47.59
C LEU A 316 -21.02 4.82 -48.33
N SER A 317 -20.57 5.90 -47.67
CA SER A 317 -20.41 7.18 -48.35
C SER A 317 -19.29 7.15 -49.40
N ASN A 318 -18.22 6.40 -49.14
CA ASN A 318 -17.14 6.23 -50.10
C ASN A 318 -17.59 5.38 -51.28
N VAL A 319 -18.38 4.34 -51.03
CA VAL A 319 -19.00 3.57 -52.13
C VAL A 319 -19.83 4.49 -53.03
N ALA A 320 -20.77 5.24 -52.45
CA ALA A 320 -21.66 6.12 -53.20
C ALA A 320 -20.93 7.21 -54.02
N LYS A 321 -19.76 7.66 -53.58
CA LYS A 321 -19.00 8.74 -54.22
C LYS A 321 -17.93 8.26 -55.20
N HIS A 322 -17.37 7.08 -54.98
CA HIS A 322 -16.10 6.68 -55.59
C HIS A 322 -16.09 5.30 -56.22
N ALA A 323 -17.00 4.39 -55.84
CA ALA A 323 -16.92 3.00 -56.31
C ALA A 323 -17.42 2.81 -57.75
N GLY A 324 -18.13 3.78 -58.33
CA GLY A 324 -18.67 3.64 -59.69
C GLY A 324 -19.82 2.63 -59.82
N VAL A 325 -20.34 2.14 -58.68
CA VAL A 325 -21.44 1.16 -58.60
C VAL A 325 -22.61 1.70 -57.79
N ASP A 326 -23.79 1.11 -58.02
CA ASP A 326 -25.03 1.46 -57.34
C ASP A 326 -25.44 0.43 -56.27
N GLU A 327 -24.57 -0.54 -55.94
CA GLU A 327 -24.86 -1.64 -55.00
C GLU A 327 -23.73 -1.84 -53.98
N ALA A 328 -24.11 -2.10 -52.72
CA ALA A 328 -23.19 -2.40 -51.61
C ALA A 328 -23.80 -3.40 -50.61
N TRP A 329 -22.93 -4.08 -49.85
CA TRP A 329 -23.32 -5.00 -48.78
C TRP A 329 -22.82 -4.49 -47.42
N LEU A 330 -23.69 -4.47 -46.42
CA LEU A 330 -23.39 -4.11 -45.04
C LEU A 330 -23.74 -5.29 -44.12
N THR A 331 -22.73 -5.88 -43.48
CA THR A 331 -22.92 -6.98 -42.56
C THR A 331 -22.43 -6.58 -41.16
N ALA A 332 -23.22 -6.86 -40.12
CA ALA A 332 -22.76 -6.74 -38.73
C ALA A 332 -22.99 -8.07 -38.00
N VAL A 333 -21.92 -8.67 -37.49
CA VAL A 333 -21.95 -9.97 -36.80
C VAL A 333 -21.32 -9.82 -35.43
N GLY A 334 -21.99 -10.32 -34.38
CA GLY A 334 -21.33 -10.45 -33.08
C GLY A 334 -20.41 -11.66 -33.05
N GLU A 335 -19.17 -11.45 -32.61
CA GLU A 335 -18.13 -12.48 -32.54
C GLU A 335 -17.23 -12.29 -31.31
N ASP A 336 -16.93 -13.37 -30.57
CA ASP A 336 -16.02 -13.38 -29.41
C ASP A 336 -16.27 -12.25 -28.39
N GLY A 337 -17.52 -11.92 -28.09
CA GLY A 337 -17.86 -10.81 -27.17
C GLY A 337 -17.70 -9.42 -27.77
N GLY A 338 -17.53 -9.32 -29.09
CA GLY A 338 -17.37 -8.09 -29.85
C GLY A 338 -18.33 -8.00 -31.04
N VAL A 339 -18.07 -7.04 -31.94
CA VAL A 339 -18.82 -6.83 -33.19
C VAL A 339 -17.85 -6.70 -34.34
N ARG A 340 -18.07 -7.49 -35.39
CA ARG A 340 -17.45 -7.36 -36.70
C ARG A 340 -18.44 -6.68 -37.65
N LEU A 341 -18.06 -5.54 -38.20
CA LEU A 341 -18.80 -4.79 -39.19
C LEU A 341 -18.04 -4.83 -40.52
N THR A 342 -18.70 -5.25 -41.59
CA THR A 342 -18.11 -5.38 -42.91
C THR A 342 -18.93 -4.62 -43.94
N VAL A 343 -18.27 -3.79 -44.73
CA VAL A 343 -18.85 -3.12 -45.90
C VAL A 343 -18.11 -3.61 -47.14
N VAL A 344 -18.86 -4.06 -48.14
CA VAL A 344 -18.33 -4.57 -49.41
C VAL A 344 -18.99 -3.84 -50.57
N ASP A 345 -18.20 -3.45 -51.55
CA ASP A 345 -18.67 -3.07 -52.88
C ASP A 345 -17.93 -3.86 -53.97
N ARG A 346 -18.48 -3.84 -55.19
CA ARG A 346 -17.89 -4.46 -56.38
C ARG A 346 -17.50 -3.42 -57.41
N GLY A 347 -17.03 -2.27 -56.94
CA GLY A 347 -16.69 -1.13 -57.77
C GLY A 347 -15.33 -1.18 -58.43
N ASP A 348 -14.92 -0.01 -58.93
CA ASP A 348 -13.64 0.20 -59.61
C ASP A 348 -12.42 -0.10 -58.71
N GLY A 349 -12.61 -0.15 -57.39
CA GLY A 349 -11.55 -0.38 -56.42
C GLY A 349 -10.40 0.63 -56.52
N PHE A 350 -9.35 0.43 -55.72
CA PHE A 350 -8.16 1.26 -55.77
C PHE A 350 -6.93 0.51 -55.29
N ASP A 351 -5.75 1.00 -55.64
CA ASP A 351 -4.49 0.52 -55.06
C ASP A 351 -4.21 1.27 -53.74
N PRO A 352 -4.24 0.60 -52.57
CA PRO A 352 -3.98 1.23 -51.27
C PRO A 352 -2.54 1.73 -51.10
N ALA A 353 -1.58 1.22 -51.88
CA ALA A 353 -0.16 1.62 -51.80
C ALA A 353 0.14 2.90 -52.58
N VAL A 354 -0.58 3.13 -53.68
CA VAL A 354 -0.36 4.27 -54.59
C VAL A 354 -1.34 5.41 -54.34
N THR A 355 -2.54 5.09 -53.83
CA THR A 355 -3.50 6.09 -53.36
C THR A 355 -3.26 6.29 -51.87
N PRO A 356 -2.51 7.31 -51.42
CA PRO A 356 -2.49 7.64 -50.00
C PRO A 356 -3.95 7.90 -49.61
N CYS A 357 -4.53 7.02 -48.79
CA CYS A 357 -5.92 7.01 -48.35
C CYS A 357 -6.49 8.43 -48.41
N GLY A 358 -7.31 8.71 -49.42
CA GLY A 358 -7.67 10.05 -49.85
C GLY A 358 -8.02 10.97 -48.67
N ARG A 359 -7.44 12.17 -48.70
CA ARG A 359 -7.69 13.35 -47.86
C ARG A 359 -8.82 13.18 -46.82
N GLY A 360 -8.43 13.04 -45.55
CA GLY A 360 -9.28 13.30 -44.37
C GLY A 360 -9.99 12.09 -43.79
N LEU A 361 -10.88 11.43 -44.54
CA LEU A 361 -11.98 10.65 -43.97
C LEU A 361 -11.60 9.24 -43.51
N MET A 362 -10.80 8.49 -44.28
CA MET A 362 -10.33 7.14 -43.89
C MET A 362 -9.27 7.16 -42.77
N ARG A 363 -8.44 8.21 -42.72
CA ARG A 363 -7.48 8.41 -41.62
C ARG A 363 -8.20 8.77 -40.33
N GLU A 364 -9.18 9.66 -40.41
CA GLU A 364 -10.06 10.00 -39.28
C GLU A 364 -10.86 8.79 -38.79
N LEU A 365 -11.31 7.91 -39.70
CA LEU A 365 -11.98 6.66 -39.34
C LEU A 365 -11.02 5.72 -38.60
N ARG A 366 -9.84 5.44 -39.17
CA ARG A 366 -8.83 4.57 -38.54
C ARG A 366 -8.42 5.08 -37.16
N HIS A 367 -8.25 6.39 -36.99
CA HIS A 367 -7.93 6.98 -35.69
C HIS A 367 -9.04 6.73 -34.66
N ARG A 368 -10.30 7.01 -35.02
CA ARG A 368 -11.46 6.77 -34.13
C ARG A 368 -11.66 5.32 -33.75
N VAL A 369 -11.45 4.41 -34.71
CA VAL A 369 -11.55 2.96 -34.46
C VAL A 369 -10.49 2.53 -33.45
N ILE A 370 -9.24 2.99 -33.61
CA ILE A 370 -8.13 2.66 -32.70
C ILE A 370 -8.34 3.26 -31.30
N GLU A 371 -8.77 4.53 -31.21
CA GLU A 371 -9.06 5.20 -29.92
C GLU A 371 -10.18 4.49 -29.14
N SER A 372 -11.12 3.84 -29.85
CA SER A 372 -12.21 3.07 -29.26
C SER A 372 -11.85 1.59 -28.99
N GLY A 373 -10.57 1.22 -29.11
CA GLY A 373 -10.09 -0.16 -28.90
C GLY A 373 -10.42 -1.13 -30.03
N GLY A 374 -10.86 -0.64 -31.18
CA GLY A 374 -11.16 -1.46 -32.36
C GLY A 374 -9.99 -1.57 -33.34
N LYS A 375 -10.14 -2.43 -34.34
CA LYS A 375 -9.24 -2.62 -35.47
C LYS A 375 -10.00 -2.35 -36.77
N VAL A 376 -9.38 -1.65 -37.71
CA VAL A 376 -9.91 -1.50 -39.07
C VAL A 376 -8.93 -2.06 -40.09
N ASP A 377 -9.46 -2.83 -41.03
CA ASP A 377 -8.74 -3.34 -42.18
C ASP A 377 -9.47 -2.95 -43.46
N VAL A 378 -8.70 -2.60 -44.50
CA VAL A 378 -9.24 -2.17 -45.78
C VAL A 378 -8.51 -2.93 -46.87
N THR A 379 -9.25 -3.74 -47.62
CA THR A 379 -8.74 -4.52 -48.75
C THR A 379 -9.38 -3.99 -50.03
N SER A 380 -8.57 -3.58 -51.00
CA SER A 380 -9.05 -3.15 -52.31
C SER A 380 -7.99 -3.41 -53.37
N SER A 381 -8.44 -3.65 -54.60
CA SER A 381 -7.59 -3.64 -55.78
C SER A 381 -8.35 -3.06 -56.98
N PRO A 382 -7.66 -2.38 -57.91
CA PRO A 382 -8.31 -1.83 -59.09
C PRO A 382 -9.09 -2.90 -59.88
N GLY A 383 -10.34 -2.62 -60.20
CA GLY A 383 -11.29 -3.49 -60.90
C GLY A 383 -11.96 -4.57 -60.05
N HIS A 384 -11.68 -4.65 -58.75
CA HIS A 384 -12.16 -5.72 -57.87
C HIS A 384 -12.95 -5.23 -56.64
N GLY A 385 -13.29 -3.94 -56.58
CA GLY A 385 -14.04 -3.33 -55.49
C GLY A 385 -13.24 -3.09 -54.20
N THR A 386 -13.95 -2.75 -53.13
CA THR A 386 -13.37 -2.50 -51.81
C THR A 386 -14.12 -3.28 -50.71
N VAL A 387 -13.36 -3.77 -49.73
CA VAL A 387 -13.83 -4.38 -48.49
C VAL A 387 -13.28 -3.59 -47.31
N VAL A 388 -14.17 -3.07 -46.48
CA VAL A 388 -13.83 -2.40 -45.21
C VAL A 388 -14.33 -3.26 -44.07
N GLU A 389 -13.42 -3.70 -43.21
CA GLU A 389 -13.73 -4.52 -42.04
C GLU A 389 -13.34 -3.76 -40.76
N VAL A 390 -14.30 -3.62 -39.85
CA VAL A 390 -14.09 -3.02 -38.52
C VAL A 390 -14.44 -4.05 -37.46
N LEU A 391 -13.47 -4.33 -36.60
CA LEU A 391 -13.60 -5.25 -35.48
C LEU A 391 -13.52 -4.46 -34.19
N TRP A 392 -14.52 -4.60 -33.34
CA TRP A 392 -14.48 -4.17 -31.94
C TRP A 392 -14.54 -5.40 -31.05
N LYS A 393 -13.68 -5.48 -30.03
CA LYS A 393 -13.69 -6.53 -29.01
C LYS A 393 -13.74 -5.91 -27.62
N GLN A 394 -14.49 -6.54 -26.72
CA GLN A 394 -14.66 -6.12 -25.33
C GLN A 394 -13.47 -6.51 -24.45
#